data_AF-A0A5C6N284-F1
#
_entry.id   AF-A0A5C6N284-F1
#
_cell.length_a   1.000
_cell.length_b   1.000
_cell.length_c   1.000
_cell.angle_alpha   90.00
_cell.angle_beta   90.00
_cell.angle_gamma   90.00
#
_symmetry.space_group_name_H-M   'P 1'
#
loop_
_entity.id
_entity.type
_entity.pdbx_description
1 polymer ?
#
loop_
_entity_poly.entity_id
_entity_poly.type
_entity_poly.pdbx_seq_one_letter_code
_entity_poly.pdbx_strand_id
1 'polypeptide(L)'
;MDVLLWLHRKYPSIHTEEERDQYRAVFNDQYAEYLELHAEVQAMARRFQEMDEMMHNLPSRPSSQLERERIDTILTEYQRKKADPTYLEKRDRCEYLKNKLSHIKHKIQEYNKGSA
;
A
#
# COMPACT_ATOMS: atom_id res chain seq x y z
N MET A 1 9.18 -11.07 -12.61
CA MET A 1 8.34 -12.23 -12.22
C MET A 1 7.04 -11.68 -11.68
N ASP A 2 5.91 -12.19 -12.15
CA ASP A 2 4.57 -11.79 -11.70
C ASP A 2 4.36 -12.19 -10.23
N VAL A 3 4.02 -11.21 -9.37
CA VAL A 3 3.74 -11.41 -7.94
C VAL A 3 2.62 -12.43 -7.74
N LEU A 4 1.63 -12.45 -8.64
CA LEU A 4 0.53 -13.42 -8.58
C LEU A 4 1.02 -14.84 -8.83
N LEU A 5 1.87 -15.06 -9.84
CA LEU A 5 2.43 -16.38 -10.13
C LEU A 5 3.27 -16.91 -8.96
N TRP A 6 4.04 -16.04 -8.30
CA TRP A 6 4.79 -16.44 -7.11
C TRP A 6 3.89 -16.81 -5.94
N LEU A 7 2.83 -16.03 -5.67
CA LEU A 7 1.87 -16.33 -4.61
C LEU A 7 1.13 -17.66 -4.82
N HIS A 8 0.74 -17.96 -6.06
CA HIS A 8 0.09 -19.25 -6.39
C HIS A 8 1.01 -20.45 -6.15
N ARG A 9 2.31 -20.31 -6.45
CA ARG A 9 3.30 -21.37 -6.20
C ARG A 9 3.61 -21.53 -4.71
N LYS A 10 3.66 -20.43 -3.97
CA LYS A 10 4.00 -20.45 -2.54
C LYS A 10 2.84 -20.89 -1.65
N TYR A 11 1.62 -20.52 -2.03
CA TYR A 11 0.39 -20.85 -1.31
C TYR A 11 -0.58 -21.58 -2.26
N PRO A 12 -0.30 -22.86 -2.58
CA PRO A 12 -1.22 -23.70 -3.36
C PRO A 12 -2.52 -23.99 -2.60
N SER A 13 -3.41 -24.76 -3.23
CA SER A 13 -4.63 -25.27 -2.59
C SER A 13 -4.31 -26.09 -1.34
N ILE A 14 -5.15 -25.92 -0.32
CA ILE A 14 -5.04 -26.59 0.97
C ILE A 14 -5.77 -27.92 0.87
N HIS A 15 -5.17 -28.99 1.42
CA HIS A 15 -5.73 -30.34 1.43
C HIS A 15 -5.85 -30.93 2.83
N THR A 16 -5.24 -30.31 3.83
CA THR A 16 -5.22 -30.80 5.22
C THR A 16 -5.55 -29.70 6.23
N GLU A 17 -5.95 -30.10 7.44
CA GLU A 17 -6.21 -29.16 8.53
C GLU A 17 -4.91 -28.49 9.02
N GLU A 18 -3.81 -29.23 9.02
CA GLU A 18 -2.50 -28.73 9.38
C GLU A 18 -2.03 -27.61 8.42
N GLU A 19 -2.22 -27.78 7.11
CA GLU A 19 -1.93 -26.74 6.11
C GLU A 19 -2.82 -25.51 6.30
N ARG A 20 -4.12 -25.71 6.60
CA ARG A 20 -5.06 -24.61 6.91
C ARG A 20 -4.56 -23.79 8.09
N ASP A 21 -4.12 -24.45 9.16
CA ASP A 21 -3.67 -23.79 10.37
C ASP A 21 -2.33 -23.07 10.16
N GLN A 22 -1.42 -23.62 9.35
CA GLN A 22 -0.21 -22.92 8.91
C GLN A 22 -0.54 -21.65 8.12
N TYR A 23 -1.48 -21.72 7.16
CA TYR A 23 -1.90 -20.55 6.38
C TYR A 23 -2.53 -19.49 7.28
N ARG A 24 -3.33 -19.89 8.27
CA ARG A 24 -3.93 -18.99 9.26
C ARG A 24 -2.87 -18.31 10.13
N ALA A 25 -1.85 -19.04 10.58
CA ALA A 25 -0.74 -18.47 11.34
C ALA A 25 0.01 -17.41 10.53
N VAL A 26 0.35 -17.72 9.27
CA VAL A 26 0.99 -16.76 8.36
C VAL A 26 0.11 -15.55 8.09
N PHE A 27 -1.21 -15.76 7.90
CA PHE A 27 -2.15 -14.65 7.71
C PHE A 27 -2.13 -13.71 8.92
N ASN A 28 -2.26 -14.25 10.13
CA ASN A 28 -2.35 -13.44 11.35
C ASN A 28 -1.08 -12.62 11.60
N ASP A 29 0.09 -13.24 11.45
CA ASP A 29 1.38 -12.56 11.57
C ASP A 29 1.51 -11.39 10.58
N GLN A 30 1.24 -11.66 9.31
CA GLN A 30 1.42 -10.69 8.24
C GLN A 30 0.30 -9.65 8.19
N TYR A 31 -0.87 -9.94 8.75
CA TYR A 31 -1.98 -8.99 8.86
C TYR A 31 -1.66 -7.87 9.84
N ALA A 32 -0.94 -8.17 10.93
CA ALA A 32 -0.47 -7.15 11.87
C ALA A 32 0.49 -6.16 11.17
N GLU A 33 1.50 -6.66 10.45
CA GLU A 33 2.42 -5.85 9.65
C GLU A 33 1.66 -5.00 8.61
N TYR A 34 0.69 -5.60 7.92
CA TYR A 34 -0.14 -4.90 6.95
C TYR A 34 -0.92 -3.74 7.58
N LEU A 35 -1.54 -3.93 8.74
CA LEU A 35 -2.35 -2.90 9.38
C LEU A 35 -1.52 -1.66 9.75
N GLU A 36 -0.35 -1.87 10.34
CA GLU A 36 0.57 -0.80 10.71
C GLU A 36 1.04 -0.04 9.46
N LEU A 37 1.56 -0.77 8.47
CA LEU A 37 2.08 -0.17 7.25
C LEU A 37 0.99 0.54 6.43
N HIS A 38 -0.21 -0.05 6.35
CA HIS A 38 -1.34 0.56 5.67
C HIS A 38 -1.76 1.86 6.34
N ALA A 39 -1.74 1.93 7.68
CA ALA A 39 -2.05 3.15 8.41
C ALA A 39 -1.07 4.28 8.08
N GLU A 40 0.24 3.98 8.02
CA GLU A 40 1.27 4.94 7.63
C GLU A 40 1.10 5.43 6.19
N VAL A 41 0.92 4.50 5.24
CA VAL A 41 0.74 4.82 3.82
C VAL A 41 -0.50 5.69 3.63
N GLN A 42 -1.61 5.37 4.30
CA GLN A 42 -2.84 6.17 4.26
C GLN A 42 -2.66 7.57 4.87
N ALA A 43 -1.92 7.69 5.97
CA ALA A 43 -1.64 8.99 6.58
C ALA A 43 -0.83 9.89 5.62
N MET A 44 0.17 9.33 4.94
CA MET A 44 0.95 10.06 3.94
C MET A 44 0.14 10.39 2.69
N ALA A 45 -0.71 9.45 2.22
CA ALA A 45 -1.60 9.69 1.09
C ALA A 45 -2.58 10.85 1.36
N ARG A 46 -3.15 10.93 2.57
CA ARG A 46 -4.01 12.06 2.97
C ARG A 46 -3.26 13.39 2.96
N ARG A 47 -2.03 13.43 3.50
CA ARG A 47 -1.19 14.64 3.44
C ARG A 47 -0.91 15.08 2.01
N PHE A 48 -0.67 14.14 1.10
CA PHE A 48 -0.49 14.47 -0.31
C PHE A 48 -1.76 15.00 -0.95
N GLN A 49 -2.92 14.45 -0.61
CA GLN A 49 -4.21 14.98 -1.07
C GLN A 49 -4.46 16.40 -0.58
N GLU A 50 -4.23 16.68 0.71
CA GLU A 50 -4.35 18.03 1.28
C GLU A 50 -3.42 19.02 0.57
N MET A 51 -2.18 18.60 0.27
CA MET A 51 -1.24 19.43 -0.50
C MET A 51 -1.69 19.61 -1.96
N ASP A 52 -2.23 18.58 -2.61
CA ASP A 52 -2.81 18.67 -3.96
C ASP A 52 -3.95 19.72 -4.01
N GLU A 53 -4.81 19.74 -2.99
CA GLU A 53 -5.88 20.73 -2.85
C GLU A 53 -5.33 22.14 -2.60
N MET A 54 -4.33 22.30 -1.73
CA MET A 54 -3.67 23.59 -1.50
C MET A 54 -3.01 24.13 -2.77
N MET A 55 -2.32 23.27 -3.54
CA MET A 55 -1.69 23.65 -4.80
C MET A 55 -2.70 24.05 -5.87
N HIS A 56 -3.85 23.37 -5.93
CA HIS A 56 -4.93 23.74 -6.84
C HIS A 56 -5.48 25.15 -6.56
N ASN A 57 -5.44 25.57 -5.29
CA ASN A 57 -5.90 26.90 -4.85
C ASN A 57 -4.83 28.00 -4.97
N LEU A 58 -3.62 27.70 -5.46
CA LEU A 58 -2.59 28.73 -5.65
C LEU A 58 -2.97 29.70 -6.78
N PRO A 59 -2.57 30.98 -6.68
CA PRO A 59 -2.86 31.97 -7.72
C PRO A 59 -2.23 31.56 -9.06
N SER A 60 -3.04 31.45 -10.12
CA SER A 60 -2.54 31.12 -11.46
C SER A 60 -1.64 32.23 -12.06
N ARG A 61 -1.66 33.43 -11.46
CA ARG A 61 -0.80 34.56 -11.83
C ARG A 61 -0.17 35.14 -10.56
N PRO A 62 1.09 34.79 -10.26
CA PRO A 62 1.81 35.39 -9.14
C PRO A 62 1.92 36.91 -9.33
N SER A 63 1.66 37.66 -8.26
CA SER A 63 1.71 39.12 -8.18
C SER A 63 3.14 39.69 -8.18
N SER A 64 4.14 38.86 -7.85
CA SER A 64 5.55 39.25 -7.79
C SER A 64 6.48 38.09 -8.10
N GLN A 65 7.75 38.41 -8.38
CA GLN A 65 8.81 37.41 -8.53
C GLN A 65 9.00 36.60 -7.24
N LEU A 66 8.96 37.25 -6.08
CA LEU A 66 9.10 36.58 -4.78
C LEU A 66 7.97 35.56 -4.55
N GLU A 67 6.73 35.89 -4.91
CA GLU A 67 5.61 34.94 -4.81
C GLU A 67 5.79 33.75 -5.75
N ARG A 68 6.27 33.99 -6.98
CA ARG A 68 6.56 32.93 -7.95
C ARG A 68 7.62 31.96 -7.41
N GLU A 69 8.73 32.47 -6.88
CA GLU A 69 9.81 31.65 -6.32
C GLU A 69 9.35 30.83 -5.11
N ARG A 70 8.49 31.40 -4.26
CA ARG A 70 7.87 30.67 -3.14
C ARG A 70 6.99 29.52 -3.63
N ILE A 71 6.13 29.76 -4.64
CA ILE A 71 5.27 28.72 -5.22
C ILE A 71 6.12 27.60 -5.83
N ASP A 72 7.15 27.95 -6.60
CA ASP A 72 8.05 26.98 -7.24
C ASP A 72 8.81 26.10 -6.23
N THR A 73 9.27 26.71 -5.13
CA THR A 73 9.91 26.00 -4.02
C THR A 73 8.96 24.98 -3.39
N ILE A 74 7.70 25.37 -3.13
CA ILE A 74 6.67 24.48 -2.56
C ILE A 74 6.39 23.31 -3.51
N LEU A 75 6.23 23.57 -4.81
CA LEU A 75 5.99 22.55 -5.82
C LEU A 75 7.14 21.55 -5.91
N THR A 76 8.38 22.04 -5.90
CA THR A 76 9.58 21.19 -5.98
C THR A 76 9.70 20.29 -4.76
N GLU A 77 9.56 20.83 -3.54
CA GLU A 77 9.62 20.04 -2.31
C GLU A 77 8.48 19.03 -2.22
N TYR A 78 7.29 19.39 -2.71
CA TYR A 78 6.16 18.48 -2.80
C TYR A 78 6.46 17.29 -3.72
N GLN A 79 6.93 17.56 -4.94
CA GLN A 79 7.29 16.52 -5.91
C GLN A 79 8.38 15.59 -5.35
N ARG A 80 9.38 16.16 -4.68
CA ARG A 80 10.45 15.40 -4.01
C ARG A 80 9.89 14.45 -2.95
N LYS A 81 8.97 14.90 -2.11
CA LYS A 81 8.33 14.04 -1.10
C LYS A 81 7.47 12.94 -1.73
N LYS A 82 6.75 13.23 -2.82
CA LYS A 82 5.93 12.24 -3.55
C LYS A 82 6.79 11.15 -4.21
N ALA A 83 8.00 11.52 -4.64
CA ALA A 83 8.98 10.63 -5.25
C ALA A 83 9.97 10.01 -4.24
N ASP A 84 9.75 10.20 -2.93
CA ASP A 84 10.63 9.66 -1.89
C ASP A 84 10.67 8.12 -1.97
N PRO A 85 11.85 7.50 -2.17
CA PRO A 85 11.95 6.05 -2.31
C PRO A 85 11.41 5.28 -1.10
N THR A 86 11.57 5.82 0.11
CA THR A 86 11.07 5.20 1.34
C THR A 86 9.55 5.11 1.33
N TYR A 87 8.87 6.17 0.87
CA TYR A 87 7.41 6.16 0.74
C TYR A 87 6.96 5.16 -0.33
N LEU A 88 7.63 5.13 -1.49
CA LEU A 88 7.31 4.22 -2.58
C LEU A 88 7.48 2.75 -2.15
N GLU A 89 8.59 2.43 -1.49
CA GLU A 89 8.85 1.09 -0.95
C GLU A 89 7.79 0.65 0.07
N LYS A 90 7.40 1.55 0.99
CA LYS A 90 6.32 1.27 1.95
C LYS A 90 4.98 1.01 1.26
N ARG A 91 4.64 1.81 0.25
CA ARG A 91 3.40 1.64 -0.54
C ARG A 91 3.41 0.31 -1.28
N ASP A 92 4.52 -0.02 -1.95
CA ASP A 92 4.65 -1.25 -2.72
C ASP A 92 4.64 -2.49 -1.81
N ARG A 93 5.27 -2.42 -0.63
CA ARG A 93 5.19 -3.45 0.41
C ARG A 93 3.76 -3.63 0.92
N CYS A 94 3.04 -2.53 1.16
CA CYS A 94 1.65 -2.55 1.60
C CYS A 94 0.75 -3.24 0.56
N GLU A 95 0.91 -2.92 -0.72
CA GLU A 95 0.14 -3.53 -1.81
C GLU A 95 0.48 -5.02 -1.97
N TYR A 96 1.76 -5.39 -1.85
CA TYR A 96 2.16 -6.78 -1.83
C TYR A 96 1.52 -7.56 -0.67
N LEU A 97 1.54 -7.01 0.55
CA LEU A 97 0.93 -7.65 1.72
C LEU A 97 -0.58 -7.82 1.53
N LYS A 98 -1.28 -6.81 1.02
CA LYS A 98 -2.71 -6.89 0.69
C LYS A 98 -3.00 -8.05 -0.27
N ASN A 99 -2.23 -8.17 -1.35
CA ASN A 99 -2.40 -9.24 -2.34
C ASN A 99 -2.10 -10.62 -1.75
N LYS A 100 -1.02 -10.75 -0.97
CA LYS A 100 -0.67 -11.98 -0.25
C LYS A 100 -1.76 -12.41 0.72
N LEU A 101 -2.25 -11.49 1.56
CA LEU A 101 -3.29 -11.75 2.55
C LEU A 101 -4.62 -12.12 1.89
N SER A 102 -5.00 -11.42 0.82
CA SER A 102 -6.18 -11.76 0.03
C SER A 102 -6.12 -13.18 -0.53
N HIS A 103 -4.97 -13.56 -1.10
CA HIS A 103 -4.74 -14.91 -1.64
C HIS A 103 -4.82 -15.99 -0.56
N ILE A 104 -4.12 -15.81 0.56
CA ILE A 104 -4.14 -16.77 1.68
C ILE A 104 -5.56 -16.91 2.25
N LYS A 105 -6.26 -15.79 2.45
CA LYS A 105 -7.66 -15.80 2.93
C LYS A 105 -8.56 -16.56 1.96
N HIS A 106 -8.39 -16.35 0.66
CA HIS A 106 -9.13 -17.08 -0.37
C HIS A 106 -8.88 -18.59 -0.26
N LYS A 107 -7.62 -19.03 -0.15
CA LYS A 107 -7.28 -20.46 0.00
C LYS A 107 -7.90 -21.11 1.22
N ILE A 108 -7.89 -20.44 2.37
CA ILE A 108 -8.56 -20.92 3.59
C ILE A 108 -10.08 -21.02 3.36
N GLN A 109 -10.70 -20.02 2.72
CA GLN A 109 -12.13 -20.04 2.42
C GLN A 109 -12.52 -21.12 1.42
N GLU A 110 -11.71 -21.41 0.40
CA GLU A 110 -11.92 -22.52 -0.54
C GLU A 110 -11.93 -23.87 0.19
N TYR A 111 -10.94 -24.12 1.04
CA TYR A 111 -10.86 -25.36 1.83
C TYR A 111 -12.07 -25.55 2.74
N ASN A 112 -12.46 -24.50 3.49
CA ASN A 112 -13.58 -24.56 4.43
C ASN A 112 -14.93 -24.82 3.72
N LYS A 113 -15.08 -24.42 2.45
CA LYS A 113 -16.30 -24.69 1.66
C LYS A 113 -16.36 -26.13 1.15
N GLY A 114 -15.21 -26.75 0.89
CA GLY A 114 -15.13 -28.13 0.40
C GLY A 114 -15.12 -29.20 1.50
N SER A 115 -15.00 -28.79 2.76
CA SER A 115 -15.04 -29.66 3.95
C SER A 115 -16.39 -29.58 4.71
N ALA A 116 -17.40 -28.98 4.07
CA ALA A 116 -18.81 -29.00 4.50
C ALA A 116 -19.56 -30.16 3.84
#